data_AF-A0A626YTN3-F1
#
_entry.id   AF-A0A626YTN3-F1
#
_cell.length_a   1.000
_cell.length_b   1.000
_cell.length_c   1.000
_cell.angle_alpha   90.00
_cell.angle_beta   90.00
_cell.angle_gamma   90.00
#
_symmetry.space_group_name_H-M   'P 1'
#
loop_
_entity.id
_entity.type
_entity.pdbx_description
1 polymer ?
#
loop_
_entity_poly.entity_id
_entity_poly.type
_entity_poly.pdbx_seq_one_letter_code
_entity_poly.pdbx_strand_id
1 'polypeptide(L)'
;KGRIITSSIFSINPRFSERMPYHISDMLQFGFKEDLIRYYSAPEYPFDYSVWYETHIYASHSNRNENIFRSRYAVEQWLTMNYIFGVNTPFPIKYHNDISHKIIKDFEYIFPDFFIIAHPKDISLRASKFNSAMNYVNNQCYSTYDSLMFLKEKYKLSEHILSNYKAMGLNKKIYKHLNAILNSYLIHIVIRHLPVSIRKFLKRILR
;
A
#
# COMPACT_ATOMS: atom_id res chain seq x y z
N LYS A 1 -19.85 -13.47 7.57
CA LYS A 1 -18.62 -12.96 6.93
C LYS A 1 -17.87 -12.13 7.95
N GLY A 2 -16.60 -12.43 8.20
CA GLY A 2 -15.71 -11.61 9.00
C GLY A 2 -14.74 -10.81 8.11
N ARG A 3 -13.79 -10.15 8.77
CA ARG A 3 -12.67 -9.44 8.14
C ARG A 3 -11.42 -10.31 8.23
N ILE A 4 -10.57 -10.25 7.21
CA ILE A 4 -9.24 -10.86 7.24
C ILE A 4 -8.28 -9.86 7.90
N ILE A 5 -7.66 -10.25 9.02
CA ILE A 5 -6.55 -9.50 9.61
C ILE A 5 -5.29 -9.83 8.81
N THR A 6 -4.62 -8.81 8.28
CA THR A 6 -3.37 -8.95 7.54
C THR A 6 -2.28 -8.05 8.12
N SER A 7 -1.04 -8.22 7.66
CA SER A 7 0.08 -7.37 8.09
C SER A 7 0.19 -6.07 7.30
N SER A 8 0.68 -5.02 7.96
CA SER A 8 1.18 -3.81 7.28
C SER A 8 2.33 -4.09 6.31
N ILE A 9 3.06 -5.19 6.45
CA ILE A 9 4.21 -5.52 5.60
C ILE A 9 3.75 -5.63 4.14
N PHE A 10 4.09 -4.64 3.31
CA PHE A 10 3.67 -4.53 1.90
C PHE A 10 2.17 -4.40 1.67
N SER A 11 1.39 -3.97 2.68
CA SER A 11 0.04 -3.44 2.45
C SER A 11 0.16 -1.98 2.02
N ILE A 12 0.46 -1.76 0.74
CA ILE A 12 0.93 -0.49 0.18
C ILE A 12 -0.15 0.59 0.31
N ASN A 13 0.25 1.77 0.81
CA ASN A 13 -0.60 2.94 0.81
C ASN A 13 -0.34 3.77 -0.46
N PRO A 14 -1.30 3.82 -1.41
CA PRO A 14 -1.13 4.44 -2.71
C PRO A 14 -1.02 5.97 -2.67
N ARG A 15 -1.07 6.59 -1.48
CA ARG A 15 -0.84 8.04 -1.29
C ARG A 15 0.64 8.41 -1.27
N PHE A 16 1.55 7.42 -1.32
CA PHE A 16 3.00 7.65 -1.21
C PHE A 16 3.76 7.32 -2.49
N SER A 17 4.97 6.74 -2.37
CA SER A 17 5.90 6.61 -3.48
C SER A 17 5.54 5.50 -4.47
N GLU A 18 5.16 4.33 -3.96
CA GLU A 18 4.68 3.21 -4.77
C GLU A 18 3.15 3.23 -4.77
N ARG A 19 2.56 3.58 -5.92
CA ARG A 19 1.14 3.95 -5.96
C ARG A 19 0.32 2.81 -6.53
N MET A 20 0.01 1.85 -5.66
CA MET A 20 -0.69 0.63 -6.03
C MET A 20 -1.99 0.47 -5.21
N PRO A 21 -3.11 1.08 -5.63
CA PRO A 21 -4.38 0.92 -4.94
C PRO A 21 -4.80 -0.55 -4.98
N TYR A 22 -5.57 -1.01 -3.99
CA TYR A 22 -5.96 -2.42 -3.84
C TYR A 22 -4.80 -3.41 -3.56
N HIS A 23 -3.60 -2.94 -3.24
CA HIS A 23 -2.48 -3.81 -2.87
C HIS A 23 -2.46 -4.11 -1.36
N ILE A 24 -3.19 -5.14 -0.93
CA ILE A 24 -3.20 -5.63 0.45
C ILE A 24 -2.30 -6.87 0.57
N SER A 25 -1.47 -6.90 1.60
CA SER A 25 -0.47 -7.96 1.82
C SER A 25 -1.08 -9.36 1.99
N ASP A 26 -0.35 -10.36 1.50
CA ASP A 26 -0.59 -11.79 1.67
C ASP A 26 0.40 -12.46 2.66
N MET A 27 1.33 -11.69 3.25
CA MET A 27 2.44 -12.23 4.05
C MET A 27 2.00 -12.84 5.40
N LEU A 28 0.84 -12.42 5.91
CA LEU A 28 0.23 -12.93 7.13
C LEU A 28 -1.27 -12.69 7.03
N GLN A 29 -2.10 -13.72 7.16
CA GLN A 29 -3.55 -13.57 7.13
C GLN A 29 -4.24 -14.43 8.18
N PHE A 30 -5.12 -13.82 8.97
CA PHE A 30 -5.99 -14.49 9.93
C PHE A 30 -7.44 -14.12 9.65
N GLY A 31 -8.32 -15.10 9.62
CA GLY A 31 -9.73 -14.88 9.37
C GLY A 31 -10.52 -16.17 9.51
N PHE A 32 -11.83 -16.09 9.30
CA PHE A 32 -12.64 -17.30 9.17
C PHE A 32 -12.18 -18.11 7.96
N LYS A 33 -12.23 -19.44 8.08
CA LYS A 33 -11.81 -20.38 7.04
C LYS A 33 -12.44 -20.04 5.69
N GLU A 34 -13.73 -19.76 5.68
CA GLU A 34 -14.51 -19.48 4.47
C GLU A 34 -14.08 -18.17 3.80
N ASP A 35 -13.70 -17.17 4.59
CA ASP A 35 -13.22 -15.88 4.06
C ASP A 35 -11.82 -16.02 3.47
N LEU A 36 -10.92 -16.79 4.11
CA LEU A 36 -9.58 -17.08 3.57
C LEU A 36 -9.66 -17.94 2.30
N ILE A 37 -10.48 -18.99 2.28
CA ILE A 37 -10.71 -19.79 1.06
C ILE A 37 -11.19 -18.88 -0.06
N ARG A 38 -12.18 -18.01 0.20
CA ARG A 38 -12.69 -17.10 -0.83
C ARG A 38 -11.64 -16.10 -1.32
N TYR A 39 -10.78 -15.58 -0.45
CA TYR A 39 -9.70 -14.67 -0.83
C TYR A 39 -8.69 -15.33 -1.78
N TYR A 40 -8.29 -16.56 -1.49
CA TYR A 40 -7.36 -17.33 -2.32
C TYR A 40 -8.02 -18.09 -3.49
N SER A 41 -9.34 -18.00 -3.65
CA SER A 41 -10.08 -18.58 -4.78
C SER A 41 -10.18 -17.64 -5.98
N ALA A 42 -9.30 -16.64 -6.07
CA ALA A 42 -9.21 -15.82 -7.27
C ALA A 42 -8.91 -16.71 -8.49
N PRO A 43 -9.45 -16.38 -9.67
CA PRO A 43 -9.15 -17.09 -10.90
C PRO A 43 -7.65 -17.03 -11.19
N GLU A 44 -7.18 -17.96 -12.01
CA GLU A 44 -5.80 -17.97 -12.49
C GLU A 44 -5.43 -16.61 -13.08
N TYR A 45 -4.24 -16.12 -12.72
CA TYR A 45 -3.76 -14.85 -13.20
C TYR A 45 -3.44 -14.94 -14.70
N PRO A 46 -4.12 -14.19 -15.59
CA PRO A 46 -3.95 -14.37 -17.03
C PRO A 46 -2.53 -14.10 -17.51
N PHE A 47 -2.04 -14.91 -18.45
CA PHE A 47 -0.69 -14.73 -19.02
C PHE A 47 -0.51 -13.35 -19.64
N ASP A 48 -1.48 -12.86 -20.40
CA ASP A 48 -1.43 -11.53 -21.02
C ASP A 48 -1.32 -10.40 -19.99
N TYR A 49 -1.87 -10.61 -18.78
CA TYR A 49 -1.69 -9.65 -17.70
C TYR A 49 -0.29 -9.74 -17.12
N SER A 50 0.35 -10.91 -17.13
CA SER A 50 1.70 -11.09 -16.58
C SER A 50 2.79 -10.42 -17.42
N VAL A 51 2.51 -10.21 -18.71
CA VAL A 51 3.43 -9.60 -19.70
C VAL A 51 2.92 -8.25 -20.23
N TRP A 52 1.97 -7.63 -19.54
CA TRP A 52 1.24 -6.45 -20.00
C TRP A 52 2.13 -5.33 -20.56
N TYR A 53 3.20 -4.97 -19.85
CA TYR A 53 4.08 -3.87 -20.25
C TYR A 53 5.13 -4.24 -21.31
N GLU A 54 5.09 -5.45 -21.85
CA GLU A 54 5.83 -5.81 -23.08
C GLU A 54 5.15 -5.24 -24.34
N THR A 55 3.84 -4.97 -24.25
CA THR A 55 3.03 -4.46 -25.37
C THR A 55 2.27 -3.17 -25.05
N HIS A 56 2.18 -2.78 -23.78
CA HIS A 56 1.52 -1.56 -23.35
C HIS A 56 2.52 -0.57 -22.76
N ILE A 57 2.30 0.72 -23.02
CA ILE A 57 3.14 1.79 -22.47
C ILE A 57 2.67 2.11 -21.05
N TYR A 58 3.62 2.40 -20.15
CA TYR A 58 3.31 2.93 -18.82
C TYR A 58 2.55 4.26 -18.89
N ALA A 59 1.68 4.50 -17.91
CA ALA A 59 1.01 5.79 -17.79
C ALA A 59 2.02 6.94 -17.68
N SER A 60 1.71 8.11 -18.23
CA SER A 60 2.63 9.26 -18.24
C SER A 60 3.00 9.76 -16.84
N HIS A 61 2.17 9.48 -15.84
CA HIS A 61 2.42 9.82 -14.44
C HIS A 61 3.24 8.78 -13.67
N SER A 62 3.59 7.64 -14.29
CA SER A 62 4.34 6.57 -13.65
C SER A 62 5.74 7.00 -13.26
N ASN A 63 6.18 6.63 -12.07
CA ASN A 63 7.54 6.94 -11.60
C ASN A 63 8.52 5.80 -11.91
N ARG A 64 9.80 5.99 -11.58
CA ARG A 64 10.87 5.03 -11.89
C ARG A 64 10.64 3.63 -11.30
N ASN A 65 10.07 3.53 -10.10
CA ASN A 65 9.81 2.24 -9.46
C ASN A 65 8.60 1.54 -10.08
N GLU A 66 7.66 2.31 -10.63
CA GLU A 66 6.48 1.77 -11.33
C GLU A 66 6.82 1.39 -12.78
N ASN A 67 7.76 2.10 -13.43
CA ASN A 67 8.22 1.83 -14.81
C ASN A 67 9.12 0.58 -14.95
N ILE A 68 9.28 -0.20 -13.90
CA ILE A 68 9.95 -1.51 -13.94
C ILE A 68 8.98 -2.67 -13.72
N PHE A 69 7.69 -2.38 -13.53
CA PHE A 69 6.66 -3.37 -13.28
C PHE A 69 6.28 -4.09 -14.58
N ARG A 70 6.36 -5.42 -14.63
CA ARG A 70 6.10 -6.16 -15.88
C ARG A 70 4.62 -6.45 -16.12
N SER A 71 3.87 -6.71 -15.05
CA SER A 71 2.48 -7.17 -15.12
C SER A 71 1.47 -6.02 -15.05
N ARG A 72 0.23 -6.30 -15.48
CA ARG A 72 -0.89 -5.35 -15.46
C ARG A 72 -1.25 -4.95 -14.04
N TYR A 73 -1.26 -5.91 -13.12
CA TYR A 73 -1.54 -5.76 -11.69
C TYR A 73 -0.50 -6.55 -10.88
N ALA A 74 -0.22 -6.14 -9.65
CA ALA A 74 0.42 -7.06 -8.70
C ALA A 74 -0.49 -8.27 -8.43
N VAL A 75 0.11 -9.37 -7.96
CA VAL A 75 -0.65 -10.56 -7.55
C VAL A 75 -1.59 -10.20 -6.39
N GLU A 76 -1.12 -9.40 -5.44
CA GLU A 76 -1.86 -8.90 -4.29
C GLU A 76 -3.05 -8.03 -4.72
N GLN A 77 -2.88 -7.21 -5.75
CA GLN A 77 -3.99 -6.44 -6.35
C GLN A 77 -5.03 -7.37 -6.97
N TRP A 78 -4.59 -8.41 -7.70
CA TRP A 78 -5.48 -9.39 -8.31
C TRP A 78 -6.31 -10.16 -7.27
N LEU A 79 -5.66 -10.67 -6.22
CA LEU A 79 -6.33 -11.36 -5.12
C LEU A 79 -7.35 -10.43 -4.43
N THR A 80 -6.91 -9.22 -4.07
CA THR A 80 -7.75 -8.25 -3.35
C THR A 80 -8.97 -7.82 -4.17
N MET A 81 -8.79 -7.51 -5.46
CA MET A 81 -9.90 -7.09 -6.31
C MET A 81 -10.89 -8.22 -6.57
N ASN A 82 -10.41 -9.44 -6.84
CA ASN A 82 -11.31 -10.60 -7.00
C ASN A 82 -12.08 -10.91 -5.71
N TYR A 83 -11.44 -10.77 -4.54
CA TYR A 83 -12.11 -10.99 -3.26
C TYR A 83 -13.20 -9.96 -2.95
N ILE A 84 -12.96 -8.68 -3.28
CA ILE A 84 -13.89 -7.58 -3.01
C ILE A 84 -15.03 -7.55 -4.03
N PHE A 85 -14.72 -7.66 -5.33
CA PHE A 85 -15.66 -7.41 -6.42
C PHE A 85 -16.21 -8.69 -7.06
N GLY A 86 -15.55 -9.84 -6.88
CA GLY A 86 -15.87 -11.08 -7.57
C GLY A 86 -15.36 -11.13 -9.02
N VAL A 87 -15.47 -12.31 -9.63
CA VAL A 87 -14.88 -12.63 -10.95
C VAL A 87 -15.58 -11.94 -12.12
N ASN A 88 -16.89 -11.69 -11.99
CA ASN A 88 -17.72 -11.17 -13.08
C ASN A 88 -17.89 -9.64 -13.05
N THR A 89 -17.17 -8.95 -12.17
CA THR A 89 -17.30 -7.50 -11.99
C THR A 89 -16.06 -6.81 -12.56
N PRO A 90 -16.22 -5.81 -13.45
CA PRO A 90 -15.11 -5.00 -13.92
C PRO A 90 -14.37 -4.35 -12.74
N PHE A 91 -13.04 -4.42 -12.75
CA PHE A 91 -12.23 -3.80 -11.72
C PHE A 91 -12.23 -2.26 -11.83
N PRO A 92 -12.12 -1.56 -10.69
CA PRO A 92 -12.14 -0.09 -10.65
C PRO A 92 -10.84 0.54 -11.17
N ILE A 93 -9.81 -0.26 -11.46
CA ILE A 93 -8.52 0.18 -11.98
C ILE A 93 -8.14 -0.61 -13.23
N LYS A 94 -7.54 0.07 -14.20
CA LYS A 94 -7.14 -0.53 -15.49
C LYS A 94 -5.75 -1.16 -15.45
N TYR A 95 -4.87 -0.73 -14.55
CA TYR A 95 -3.49 -1.21 -14.39
C TYR A 95 -2.97 -0.88 -12.97
N HIS A 96 -1.78 -1.37 -12.61
CA HIS A 96 -1.28 -1.43 -11.24
C HIS A 96 -1.23 -0.07 -10.53
N ASN A 97 -0.90 1.00 -11.26
CA ASN A 97 -0.86 2.37 -10.77
C ASN A 97 -1.89 3.28 -11.45
N ASP A 98 -3.04 2.74 -11.86
CA ASP A 98 -4.19 3.53 -12.25
C ASP A 98 -4.74 4.19 -10.98
N ILE A 99 -4.37 5.46 -10.80
CA ILE A 99 -4.61 6.21 -9.58
C ILE A 99 -5.34 7.50 -9.87
N SER A 100 -6.26 7.81 -8.99
CA SER A 100 -6.84 9.13 -8.83
C SER A 100 -7.21 9.32 -7.37
N HIS A 101 -7.44 10.56 -6.97
CA HIS A 101 -7.94 10.83 -5.62
C HIS A 101 -9.25 10.09 -5.33
N LYS A 102 -10.10 9.89 -6.34
CA LYS A 102 -11.32 9.11 -6.24
C LYS A 102 -11.02 7.62 -6.03
N ILE A 103 -10.17 7.01 -6.86
CA ILE A 103 -9.79 5.59 -6.74
C ILE A 103 -9.23 5.29 -5.35
N ILE A 104 -8.34 6.14 -4.84
CA ILE A 104 -7.74 5.96 -3.52
C ILE A 104 -8.80 6.06 -2.41
N LYS A 105 -9.66 7.08 -2.46
CA LYS A 105 -10.74 7.26 -1.48
C LYS A 105 -11.74 6.11 -1.50
N ASP A 106 -12.13 5.64 -2.68
CA ASP A 106 -13.06 4.52 -2.83
C ASP A 106 -12.43 3.25 -2.24
N PHE A 107 -11.15 2.98 -2.53
CA PHE A 107 -10.44 1.86 -1.94
C PHE A 107 -10.37 1.95 -0.41
N GLU A 108 -9.94 3.09 0.14
CA GLU A 108 -9.85 3.34 1.59
C GLU A 108 -11.20 3.25 2.29
N TYR A 109 -12.29 3.55 1.59
CA TYR A 109 -13.65 3.36 2.09
C TYR A 109 -14.08 1.88 2.04
N ILE A 110 -13.71 1.13 1.00
CA ILE A 110 -14.20 -0.24 0.78
C ILE A 110 -13.42 -1.26 1.61
N PHE A 111 -12.09 -1.22 1.62
CA PHE A 111 -11.28 -2.29 2.21
C PHE A 111 -11.58 -2.56 3.70
N PRO A 112 -11.98 -1.59 4.56
CA PRO A 112 -12.31 -1.86 5.96
C PRO A 112 -13.49 -2.82 6.15
N ASP A 113 -14.28 -3.12 5.13
CA ASP A 113 -15.32 -4.14 5.19
C ASP A 113 -14.77 -5.56 5.08
N PHE A 114 -13.56 -5.69 4.53
CA PHE A 114 -12.95 -6.95 4.13
C PHE A 114 -11.69 -7.26 4.93
N PHE A 115 -10.94 -6.23 5.33
CA PHE A 115 -9.63 -6.36 5.94
C PHE A 115 -9.45 -5.49 7.19
N ILE A 116 -8.60 -5.97 8.10
CA ILE A 116 -7.96 -5.16 9.13
C ILE A 116 -6.45 -5.28 8.89
N ILE A 117 -5.76 -4.16 8.67
CA ILE A 117 -4.32 -4.15 8.47
C ILE A 117 -3.67 -3.88 9.82
N ALA A 118 -2.80 -4.77 10.27
CA ALA A 118 -2.13 -4.69 11.56
C ALA A 118 -0.61 -4.63 11.38
N HIS A 119 0.01 -3.62 11.97
CA HIS A 119 1.45 -3.47 11.98
C HIS A 119 2.08 -4.57 12.85
N PRO A 120 3.19 -5.22 12.43
CA PRO A 120 3.80 -6.31 13.18
C PRO A 120 4.04 -6.02 14.67
N LYS A 121 4.46 -4.79 15.00
CA LYS A 121 4.66 -4.34 16.38
C LYS A 121 3.39 -4.37 17.23
N ASP A 122 2.24 -4.11 16.63
CA ASP A 122 0.97 -3.94 17.34
C ASP A 122 0.28 -5.29 17.62
N ILE A 123 0.72 -6.35 16.95
CA ILE A 123 0.25 -7.74 17.11
C ILE A 123 1.36 -8.68 17.59
N SER A 124 2.47 -8.13 18.10
CA SER A 124 3.63 -8.91 18.58
C SER A 124 4.19 -9.92 17.56
N LEU A 125 4.07 -9.62 16.27
CA LEU A 125 4.58 -10.46 15.18
C LEU A 125 6.07 -10.20 14.95
N ARG A 126 6.90 -11.23 15.15
CA ARG A 126 8.32 -11.19 14.83
C ARG A 126 8.54 -11.38 13.31
N ALA A 127 8.71 -10.27 12.59
CA ALA A 127 8.90 -10.25 11.15
C ALA A 127 10.40 -10.21 10.73
N SER A 128 11.25 -11.10 11.27
CA SER A 128 12.72 -11.00 11.11
C SER A 128 13.19 -10.99 9.65
N LYS A 129 12.51 -11.70 8.75
CA LYS A 129 12.79 -11.70 7.29
C LYS A 129 12.73 -10.28 6.68
N PHE A 130 11.91 -9.40 7.25
CA PHE A 130 11.62 -8.08 6.72
C PHE A 130 12.28 -6.96 7.53
N ASN A 131 13.23 -7.27 8.42
CA ASN A 131 13.91 -6.27 9.25
C ASN A 131 14.55 -5.15 8.41
N SER A 132 15.20 -5.49 7.29
CA SER A 132 15.82 -4.53 6.37
C SER A 132 14.80 -3.64 5.65
N ALA A 133 13.56 -4.12 5.49
CA ALA A 133 12.47 -3.42 4.81
C ALA A 133 11.56 -2.64 5.78
N MET A 134 11.77 -2.73 7.10
CA MET A 134 10.85 -2.15 8.08
C MET A 134 10.72 -0.62 7.98
N ASN A 135 11.76 0.08 7.52
CA ASN A 135 11.67 1.51 7.22
C ASN A 135 10.66 1.80 6.10
N TYR A 136 10.73 1.01 5.01
CA TYR A 136 9.77 1.10 3.92
C TYR A 136 8.35 0.79 4.44
N VAL A 137 8.17 -0.28 5.21
CA VAL A 137 6.85 -0.64 5.79
C VAL A 137 6.27 0.51 6.62
N ASN A 138 7.06 1.11 7.50
CA ASN A 138 6.60 2.23 8.33
C ASN A 138 6.19 3.45 7.51
N ASN A 139 6.88 3.71 6.38
CA ASN A 139 6.72 4.96 5.62
C ASN A 139 5.77 4.84 4.42
N GLN A 140 5.59 3.65 3.86
CA GLN A 140 4.92 3.43 2.57
C GLN A 140 3.66 2.57 2.69
N CYS A 141 3.49 1.82 3.79
CA CYS A 141 2.35 0.92 3.97
C CYS A 141 1.30 1.48 4.94
N TYR A 142 0.09 0.93 4.89
CA TYR A 142 -0.94 1.21 5.88
C TYR A 142 -0.54 0.64 7.25
N SER A 143 -0.67 1.45 8.29
CA SER A 143 -0.48 1.04 9.69
C SER A 143 -1.77 0.52 10.33
N THR A 144 -1.68 -0.07 11.52
CA THR A 144 -2.87 -0.40 12.34
C THR A 144 -3.74 0.81 12.59
N TYR A 145 -3.11 1.94 12.93
CA TYR A 145 -3.82 3.20 13.14
C TYR A 145 -4.60 3.63 11.89
N ASP A 146 -4.01 3.53 10.69
CA ASP A 146 -4.71 3.88 9.45
C ASP A 146 -5.93 2.98 9.23
N SER A 147 -5.75 1.66 9.38
CA SER A 147 -6.85 0.70 9.20
C SER A 147 -8.01 0.95 10.16
N LEU A 148 -7.70 1.23 11.42
CA LEU A 148 -8.71 1.50 12.44
C LEU A 148 -9.33 2.89 12.27
N MET A 149 -8.58 3.87 11.75
CA MET A 149 -9.11 5.19 11.40
C MET A 149 -10.19 5.07 10.32
N PHE A 150 -9.93 4.35 9.22
CA PHE A 150 -10.93 4.18 8.16
C PHE A 150 -12.14 3.37 8.64
N LEU A 151 -11.92 2.34 9.47
CA LEU A 151 -13.00 1.58 10.08
C LEU A 151 -13.86 2.48 10.99
N LYS A 152 -13.21 3.31 11.83
CA LYS A 152 -13.87 4.27 12.71
C LYS A 152 -14.70 5.26 11.91
N GLU A 153 -14.12 5.89 10.88
CA GLU A 153 -14.82 6.87 10.04
C GLU A 153 -16.03 6.26 9.32
N LYS A 154 -15.87 5.06 8.77
CA LYS A 154 -16.94 4.37 8.05
C LYS A 154 -18.12 3.98 8.94
N TYR A 155 -17.83 3.42 10.11
CA TYR A 155 -18.85 2.87 11.01
C TYR A 155 -19.19 3.79 12.18
N LYS A 156 -18.66 5.02 12.21
CA LYS A 156 -18.84 6.01 13.28
C LYS A 156 -18.51 5.44 14.67
N LEU A 157 -17.40 4.70 14.76
CA LEU A 157 -16.97 4.08 16.03
C LEU A 157 -16.37 5.11 16.98
N SER A 158 -16.27 4.75 18.26
CA SER A 158 -15.62 5.57 19.28
C SER A 158 -14.12 5.76 19.00
N GLU A 159 -13.58 6.94 19.33
CA GLU A 159 -12.14 7.24 19.30
C GLU A 159 -11.31 6.27 20.14
N HIS A 160 -11.91 5.61 21.14
CA HIS A 160 -11.21 4.64 21.98
C HIS A 160 -10.59 3.49 21.18
N ILE A 161 -11.11 3.15 19.98
CA ILE A 161 -10.50 2.11 19.15
C ILE A 161 -9.07 2.47 18.71
N LEU A 162 -8.70 3.75 18.74
CA LEU A 162 -7.39 4.25 18.32
C LEU A 162 -6.43 4.48 19.48
N SER A 163 -6.89 4.44 20.74
CA SER A 163 -6.15 4.94 21.91
C SER A 163 -4.77 4.32 22.09
N ASN A 164 -4.62 3.05 21.69
CA ASN A 164 -3.39 2.27 21.84
C ASN A 164 -2.51 2.25 20.58
N TYR A 165 -2.94 2.88 19.49
CA TYR A 165 -2.27 2.77 18.20
C TYR A 165 -1.81 4.14 17.71
N LYS A 166 -0.64 4.19 17.07
CA LYS A 166 -0.06 5.41 16.52
C LYS A 166 0.11 5.27 15.01
N ALA A 167 -0.08 6.38 14.30
CA ALA A 167 0.30 6.44 12.90
C ALA A 167 1.79 6.10 12.76
N MET A 168 2.12 5.19 11.84
CA MET A 168 3.50 4.84 11.53
C MET A 168 4.06 5.75 10.43
N GLY A 169 5.39 5.91 10.46
CA GLY A 169 6.16 6.65 9.46
C GLY A 169 6.22 8.15 9.70
N LEU A 170 6.79 8.87 8.73
CA LEU A 170 6.73 10.33 8.71
C LEU A 170 5.28 10.81 8.67
N ASN A 171 4.99 11.93 9.37
CA ASN A 171 3.69 12.57 9.27
C ASN A 171 3.34 12.79 7.79
N LYS A 172 2.24 12.19 7.33
CA LYS A 172 1.88 12.10 5.92
C LYS A 172 1.71 13.47 5.26
N LYS A 173 1.30 14.50 6.02
CA LYS A 173 1.27 15.90 5.57
C LYS A 173 2.68 16.43 5.32
N ILE A 174 3.61 16.14 6.24
CA ILE A 174 5.02 16.53 6.12
C ILE A 174 5.70 15.80 4.96
N TYR A 175 5.43 14.50 4.77
CA TYR A 175 5.99 13.74 3.65
C TYR A 175 5.59 14.33 2.30
N LYS A 176 4.33 14.76 2.11
CA LYS A 176 3.90 15.43 0.88
C LYS A 176 4.71 16.70 0.60
N HIS A 177 4.93 17.54 1.61
CA HIS A 177 5.73 18.75 1.50
C HIS A 177 7.22 18.45 1.28
N LEU A 178 7.78 17.50 2.04
CA LEU A 178 9.16 17.05 1.86
C LEU A 178 9.38 16.50 0.46
N ASN A 179 8.51 15.63 -0.05
CA ASN A 179 8.63 15.06 -1.38
C ASN A 179 8.55 16.14 -2.47
N ALA A 180 7.65 17.12 -2.33
CA ALA A 180 7.58 18.26 -3.24
C ALA A 180 8.87 19.11 -3.21
N ILE A 181 9.43 19.37 -2.02
CA ILE A 181 10.69 20.09 -1.85
C ILE A 181 11.84 19.31 -2.46
N LEU A 182 11.94 18.02 -2.15
CA LEU A 182 13.03 17.14 -2.56
C LEU A 182 13.05 16.86 -4.05
N ASN A 183 11.90 16.85 -4.72
CA ASN A 183 11.80 16.73 -6.17
C ASN A 183 11.99 18.07 -6.91
N SER A 184 12.20 19.18 -6.19
CA SER A 184 12.51 20.45 -6.84
C SER A 184 13.95 20.47 -7.36
N TYR A 185 14.14 20.98 -8.58
CA TYR A 185 15.44 21.05 -9.24
C TYR A 185 16.50 21.79 -8.41
N LEU A 186 16.10 22.87 -7.74
CA LEU A 186 16.98 23.68 -6.88
C LEU A 186 17.47 22.90 -5.66
N ILE A 187 16.60 22.12 -5.02
CA ILE A 187 16.97 21.30 -3.87
C ILE A 187 17.92 20.17 -4.30
N HIS A 188 17.75 19.61 -5.50
CA HIS A 188 18.71 18.63 -6.04
C HIS A 188 20.13 19.20 -6.20
N ILE A 189 20.26 20.47 -6.58
CA ILE A 189 21.57 21.16 -6.63
C ILE A 189 22.16 21.27 -5.23
N VAL A 190 21.38 21.76 -4.26
CA VAL A 190 21.82 21.89 -2.87
C VAL A 190 22.22 20.53 -2.27
N ILE A 191 21.42 19.49 -2.50
CA ILE A 191 21.68 18.13 -2.01
C ILE A 191 22.95 17.54 -2.60
N ARG A 192 23.30 17.84 -3.85
CA ARG A 192 24.57 17.37 -4.45
C ARG A 192 25.79 17.90 -3.70
N HIS A 193 25.71 19.09 -3.13
CA HIS A 193 26.78 19.72 -2.36
C HIS A 193 26.77 19.35 -0.87
N LEU A 194 25.77 18.60 -0.39
CA LEU A 194 25.74 18.14 1.00
C LEU A 194 26.79 17.04 1.27
N PRO A 195 27.31 16.96 2.51
CA PRO A 195 28.12 15.84 2.98
C PRO A 195 27.46 14.49 2.69
N VAL A 196 28.28 13.47 2.41
CA VAL A 196 27.81 12.11 2.07
C VAL A 196 26.94 11.51 3.19
N SER A 197 27.26 11.81 4.45
CA SER A 197 26.48 11.39 5.62
C SER A 197 25.05 11.94 5.60
N ILE A 198 24.90 13.23 5.28
CA ILE A 198 23.60 13.90 5.20
C ILE A 198 22.81 13.39 3.99
N ARG A 199 23.46 13.17 2.84
CA ARG A 199 22.81 12.54 1.67
C ARG A 199 22.31 11.12 1.97
N LYS A 200 23.10 10.32 2.69
CA LYS A 200 22.68 8.97 3.12
C LYS A 200 21.52 9.04 4.11
N PHE A 201 21.54 9.99 5.04
CA PHE A 201 20.46 10.23 5.98
C PHE A 201 19.16 10.63 5.28
N LEU A 202 19.20 11.60 4.37
CA LEU A 202 18.04 12.02 3.56
C LEU A 202 17.50 10.86 2.72
N LYS A 203 18.37 10.08 2.06
CA LYS A 203 17.96 8.88 1.32
C LYS A 203 17.28 7.81 2.20
N ARG A 204 17.70 7.69 3.46
CA ARG A 204 17.11 6.75 4.43
C ARG A 204 15.74 7.22 4.95
N ILE A 205 15.48 8.52 4.95
CA ILE A 205 14.18 9.09 5.32
C ILE A 205 13.16 8.92 4.17
N LEU A 206 13.63 8.87 2.93
CA LEU A 206 12.80 8.86 1.73
C LEU A 206 12.58 7.48 1.10
N ARG A 207 13.30 6.47 1.57
CA ARG A 207 13.09 5.04 1.26
C ARG A 207 12.40 4.37 2.43
#